data_AF-A0A7W6HCR1-F1
#
_entry.id   AF-A0A7W6HCR1-F1
#
_cell.length_a   1.000
_cell.length_b   1.000
_cell.length_c   1.000
_cell.angle_alpha   90.00
_cell.angle_beta   90.00
_cell.angle_gamma   90.00
#
_symmetry.space_group_name_H-M   'P 1'
#
loop_
_entity.id
_entity.type
_entity.pdbx_description
1 polymer ?
#
loop_
_entity_poly.entity_id
_entity_poly.type
_entity_poly.pdbx_seq_one_letter_code
_entity_poly.pdbx_strand_id
1 'polypeptide(L)'
;MDTNWNLENGDKLEERLKAAAGVKTSSALYKGAGNVHLDLREGIIAIKPMEYAGRGGFDGIRGLEPTKLPAAISDEALGAAIRAAIEISRAPWKR
;
A
#
# COMPACT_ATOMS: atom_id res chain seq x y z
N MET A 1 -9.18 20.92 -15.13
CA MET A 1 -8.89 19.53 -14.74
C MET A 1 -7.40 19.45 -14.61
N ASP A 2 -6.87 19.52 -13.39
CA ASP A 2 -5.46 19.25 -13.09
C ASP A 2 -5.35 19.03 -11.57
N THR A 3 -5.61 17.81 -11.14
CA THR A 3 -5.28 17.33 -9.79
C THR A 3 -4.33 16.16 -9.93
N ASN A 4 -3.23 16.39 -10.65
CA ASN A 4 -2.05 15.56 -10.49
C ASN A 4 -1.58 15.78 -9.06
N TRP A 5 -1.63 14.72 -8.26
CA TRP A 5 -1.06 14.63 -6.93
C TRP A 5 0.30 15.34 -6.91
N ASN A 6 0.32 16.54 -6.35
CA ASN A 6 1.55 17.24 -6.04
C ASN A 6 2.19 16.40 -4.94
N LEU A 7 3.04 15.46 -5.35
CA LEU A 7 3.97 14.78 -4.47
C LEU A 7 4.69 15.88 -3.71
N GLU A 8 4.30 16.14 -2.46
CA GLU A 8 5.26 16.69 -1.50
C GLU A 8 6.53 15.87 -1.71
N ASN A 9 7.66 16.53 -1.99
CA ASN A 9 8.97 15.90 -2.14
C ASN A 9 9.02 14.69 -1.20
N GLY A 10 9.28 13.47 -1.71
CA GLY A 10 9.12 12.24 -0.94
C GLY A 10 9.75 12.29 0.46
N ASP A 11 10.84 13.05 0.60
CA ASP A 11 11.51 13.36 1.86
C ASP A 11 10.60 14.07 2.89
N LYS A 12 9.83 15.08 2.48
CA LYS A 12 8.88 15.80 3.36
C LYS A 12 7.75 14.91 3.83
N LEU A 13 7.24 14.04 2.96
CA LEU A 13 6.24 13.06 3.33
C LEU A 13 6.81 12.05 4.33
N GLU A 14 8.02 11.54 4.08
CA GLU A 14 8.68 10.60 4.99
C GLU A 14 8.96 11.22 6.37
N GLU A 15 9.40 12.47 6.42
CA GLU A 15 9.58 13.22 7.67
C GLU A 15 8.28 13.37 8.46
N ARG A 16 7.18 13.72 7.79
CA ARG A 16 5.85 13.81 8.41
C ARG A 16 5.38 12.46 8.96
N LEU A 17 5.58 11.38 8.18
CA LEU A 17 5.22 10.03 8.61
C LEU A 17 6.08 9.57 9.79
N LYS A 18 7.38 9.84 9.79
CA LYS A 18 8.29 9.61 10.92
C LYS A 18 7.82 10.35 12.17
N ALA A 19 7.51 11.64 12.05
CA ALA A 19 7.02 12.46 13.15
C ALA A 19 5.69 11.93 13.71
N ALA A 20 4.74 11.57 12.85
CA ALA A 20 3.44 11.02 13.24
C ALA A 20 3.58 9.65 13.94
N ALA A 21 4.51 8.81 13.48
CA ALA A 21 4.81 7.52 14.10
C ALA A 21 5.75 7.60 15.31
N GLY A 22 6.29 8.78 15.63
CA GLY A 22 7.22 8.98 16.74
C GLY A 22 8.60 8.30 16.55
N VAL A 23 9.01 8.07 15.30
CA VAL A 23 10.27 7.37 14.96
C VAL A 23 11.26 8.30 14.28
N LYS A 24 12.56 8.01 14.41
CA LYS A 24 13.64 8.84 13.86
C LYS A 24 14.24 8.31 12.56
N THR A 25 14.05 7.03 12.26
CA THR A 25 14.73 6.35 11.14
C THR A 25 13.72 5.76 10.18
N SER A 26 14.06 5.74 8.88
CA SER A 26 13.23 5.11 7.86
C SER A 26 13.09 3.60 8.10
N SER A 27 14.15 2.96 8.62
CA SER A 27 14.10 1.56 9.03
C SER A 27 13.02 1.32 10.08
N ALA A 28 12.90 2.18 11.09
CA ALA A 28 11.84 2.08 12.09
C ALA A 28 10.44 2.37 11.50
N LEU A 29 10.34 3.34 10.59
CA LEU A 29 9.07 3.67 9.91
C LEU A 29 8.54 2.50 9.08
N TYR A 30 9.40 1.85 8.31
CA TYR A 30 9.00 0.79 7.36
C TYR A 30 9.05 -0.62 7.98
N LYS A 31 9.46 -0.77 9.25
CA LYS A 31 9.50 -2.06 9.92
C LYS A 31 8.09 -2.64 10.08
N GLY A 32 7.80 -3.72 9.36
CA GLY A 32 6.48 -4.36 9.36
C GLY A 32 5.39 -3.54 8.63
N ALA A 33 5.80 -2.55 7.83
CA ALA A 33 4.88 -1.81 6.99
C ALA A 33 4.32 -2.72 5.89
N GLY A 34 3.02 -2.57 5.62
CA GLY A 34 2.36 -3.18 4.47
C GLY A 34 1.91 -2.10 3.51
N ASN A 35 1.90 -2.43 2.21
CA ASN A 35 1.41 -1.57 1.15
C ASN A 35 0.49 -2.37 0.24
N VAL A 36 -0.61 -1.73 -0.16
CA VAL A 36 -1.60 -2.28 -1.08
C VAL A 36 -1.86 -1.24 -2.14
N HIS A 37 -1.71 -1.64 -3.39
CA HIS A 37 -2.12 -0.85 -4.54
C HIS A 37 -3.60 -1.10 -4.82
N LEU A 38 -4.36 -0.01 -4.98
CA LEU A 38 -5.76 -0.05 -5.38
C LEU A 38 -5.90 0.64 -6.74
N ASP A 39 -6.55 -0.03 -7.68
CA ASP A 39 -6.88 0.53 -9.00
C ASP A 39 -8.37 0.33 -9.26
N LEU A 40 -9.06 1.35 -9.78
CA LEU A 40 -10.48 1.30 -10.13
C LEU A 40 -10.62 1.53 -11.62
N ARG A 41 -11.05 0.49 -12.34
CA ARG A 41 -11.30 0.56 -13.79
C ARG A 41 -12.54 -0.23 -14.14
N GLU A 42 -13.37 0.32 -15.03
CA GLU A 42 -14.56 -0.36 -15.56
C GLU A 42 -15.48 -0.94 -14.47
N GLY A 43 -15.61 -0.24 -13.33
CA GLY A 43 -16.42 -0.69 -12.21
C GLY A 43 -15.84 -1.86 -11.42
N ILE A 44 -14.55 -2.15 -11.59
CA ILE A 44 -13.81 -3.18 -10.85
C ILE A 44 -12.71 -2.52 -10.04
N ILE A 45 -12.68 -2.81 -8.74
CA ILE A 45 -11.58 -2.48 -7.84
C ILE A 45 -10.61 -3.66 -7.86
N ALA A 46 -9.39 -3.42 -8.32
CA ALA A 46 -8.28 -4.35 -8.19
C ALA A 46 -7.47 -4.01 -6.94
N ILE A 47 -7.32 -5.00 -6.05
CA ILE A 47 -6.54 -4.91 -4.82
C ILE A 47 -5.30 -5.76 -4.98
N LYS A 48 -4.13 -5.12 -5.03
CA LYS A 48 -2.84 -5.79 -5.20
C LYS A 48 -1.95 -5.54 -3.99
N PRO A 49 -1.68 -6.56 -3.16
CA PRO A 49 -0.67 -6.44 -2.11
C PRO A 49 0.72 -6.31 -2.73
N MET A 50 1.59 -5.57 -2.05
CA MET A 50 2.93 -5.27 -2.51
C MET A 50 3.96 -5.78 -1.49
N GLU A 51 5.11 -6.27 -1.93
CA GLU A 51 6.20 -6.66 -1.04
C GLU A 51 7.14 -5.48 -0.78
N TYR A 52 7.74 -5.43 0.41
CA TYR A 52 8.69 -4.38 0.73
C TYR A 52 10.02 -4.59 0.00
N ALA A 53 10.32 -3.68 -0.94
CA ALA A 53 11.51 -3.74 -1.78
C ALA A 53 12.74 -3.10 -1.11
N GLY A 54 12.57 -2.40 0.02
CA GLY A 54 13.63 -1.69 0.73
C GLY A 54 13.66 -0.20 0.41
N ARG A 55 14.35 0.58 1.26
CA ARG A 55 14.47 2.05 1.13
C ARG A 55 13.11 2.78 0.98
N GLY A 56 12.06 2.28 1.63
CA GLY A 56 10.71 2.84 1.52
C GLY A 56 9.94 2.44 0.26
N GLY A 57 10.55 1.67 -0.66
CA GLY A 57 9.91 1.17 -1.87
C GLY A 57 9.13 -0.13 -1.65
N PHE A 58 8.13 -0.35 -2.51
CA PHE A 58 7.31 -1.55 -2.55
C PHE A 58 7.14 -2.02 -4.00
N ASP A 59 7.26 -3.33 -4.22
CA ASP A 59 7.16 -3.97 -5.53
C ASP A 59 6.01 -4.98 -5.59
N GLY A 60 5.64 -5.40 -6.80
CA GLY A 60 4.60 -6.40 -6.98
C GLY A 60 5.08 -7.80 -6.57
N ILE A 61 4.27 -8.51 -5.79
CA ILE A 61 4.54 -9.90 -5.41
C ILE A 61 4.44 -10.82 -6.64
N ARG A 62 5.49 -11.59 -6.92
CA ARG A 62 5.53 -12.50 -8.07
C ARG A 62 4.50 -13.63 -7.92
N GLY A 63 3.72 -13.86 -8.99
CA GLY A 63 2.76 -14.97 -9.07
C GLY A 63 1.46 -14.74 -8.28
N LEU A 64 1.27 -13.54 -7.73
CA LEU A 64 0.05 -13.18 -7.02
C LEU A 64 -0.82 -12.28 -7.87
N GLU A 65 -1.99 -12.80 -8.24
CA GLU A 65 -3.00 -12.04 -8.98
C GLU A 65 -3.74 -11.06 -8.04
N PRO A 66 -4.15 -9.88 -8.54
CA PRO A 66 -4.96 -8.95 -7.76
C PRO A 66 -6.33 -9.55 -7.40
N THR A 67 -6.80 -9.28 -6.18
CA THR A 67 -8.20 -9.52 -5.83
C THR A 67 -9.06 -8.52 -6.56
N LYS A 68 -10.04 -9.00 -7.33
CA LYS A 68 -10.97 -8.16 -8.10
C LYS A 68 -12.33 -8.14 -7.46
N LEU A 69 -12.83 -6.95 -7.14
CA LEU A 69 -14.12 -6.72 -6.48
C LEU A 69 -14.95 -5.75 -7.33
N PRO A 70 -16.29 -5.87 -7.36
CA PRO A 70 -17.13 -4.87 -8.00
C PRO A 70 -17.05 -3.55 -7.24
N ALA A 71 -17.11 -2.42 -7.94
CA ALA A 71 -17.11 -1.08 -7.34
C ALA A 71 -18.34 -0.81 -6.45
N ALA A 72 -19.42 -1.58 -6.64
CA ALA A 72 -20.62 -1.53 -5.81
C ALA A 72 -20.52 -2.38 -4.52
N ILE A 73 -19.35 -2.94 -4.21
CA ILE A 73 -19.11 -3.64 -2.95
C ILE A 73 -19.32 -2.70 -1.75
N SER A 74 -19.76 -3.23 -0.60
CA SER A 74 -19.90 -2.41 0.61
C SER A 74 -18.55 -1.99 1.18
N ASP A 75 -18.54 -0.86 1.90
CA ASP A 75 -17.34 -0.33 2.55
C ASP A 75 -16.75 -1.31 3.56
N GLU A 76 -17.59 -2.05 4.29
CA GLU A 76 -17.14 -3.06 5.25
C GLU A 76 -16.40 -4.21 4.55
N ALA A 77 -16.94 -4.69 3.43
CA ALA A 77 -16.34 -5.77 2.67
C ALA A 77 -15.07 -5.32 1.94
N LEU A 78 -15.05 -4.08 1.42
CA LEU A 78 -13.84 -3.47 0.87
C LEU A 78 -12.76 -3.34 1.94
N GLY A 79 -13.11 -2.81 3.12
CA GLY A 79 -12.21 -2.67 4.26
C GLY A 79 -11.63 -4.02 4.72
N ALA A 80 -12.45 -5.07 4.75
CA ALA A 80 -12.00 -6.43 5.07
C ALA A 80 -11.01 -6.95 4.03
N ALA A 81 -11.30 -6.76 2.73
CA ALA A 81 -10.41 -7.19 1.66
C ALA A 81 -9.06 -6.44 1.68
N ILE A 82 -9.06 -5.14 1.97
CA ILE A 82 -7.84 -4.35 2.12
C ILE A 82 -7.01 -4.86 3.30
N ARG A 83 -7.63 -5.11 4.46
CA ARG A 83 -6.92 -5.66 5.64
C ARG A 83 -6.29 -7.01 5.32
N ALA A 84 -7.02 -7.90 4.64
CA ALA A 84 -6.47 -9.19 4.21
C ALA A 84 -5.25 -9.02 3.29
N ALA A 85 -5.31 -8.08 2.33
CA ALA A 85 -4.19 -7.78 1.45
C ALA A 85 -2.99 -7.17 2.21
N ILE A 86 -3.23 -6.32 3.23
CA ILE A 86 -2.16 -5.77 4.08
C ILE A 86 -1.42 -6.90 4.81
N GLU A 87 -2.12 -7.91 5.33
CA GLU A 87 -1.48 -9.04 6.00
C GLU A 87 -0.62 -9.87 5.04
N ILE A 88 -1.06 -10.05 3.79
CA ILE A 88 -0.25 -10.67 2.74
C ILE A 88 0.99 -9.81 2.46
N SER A 89 0.84 -8.50 2.30
CA SER A 89 1.95 -7.56 2.06
C SER A 89 3.02 -7.62 3.15
N ARG A 90 2.63 -7.76 4.41
CA ARG A 90 3.51 -7.85 5.58
C ARG A 90 4.26 -9.18 5.72
N ALA A 91 3.85 -10.21 4.98
CA ALA A 91 4.49 -11.51 5.06
C ALA A 91 5.99 -11.42 4.71
N PRO A 92 6.84 -12.30 5.27
CA PRO A 92 8.24 -12.33 4.90
C PRO A 92 8.39 -12.90 3.48
N TRP A 93 8.58 -12.02 2.50
CA TRP A 93 8.85 -12.39 1.12
C TRP A 93 10.34 -12.70 0.92
N LYS A 94 10.65 -13.82 0.26
CA LYS A 94 12.01 -14.19 -0.10
C LYS A 94 12.40 -13.46 -1.38
N ARG A 95 13.47 -12.68 -1.32
CA ARG A 95 14.14 -12.10 -2.50
C ARG A 95 14.84 -13.18 -3.33
#